data_AF-A0A1X3A292-F1
#
_entry.id   AF-A0A1X3A292-F1
#
_cell.length_a   1.000
_cell.length_b   1.000
_cell.length_c   1.000
_cell.angle_alpha   90.00
_cell.angle_beta   90.00
_cell.angle_gamma   90.00
#
_symmetry.space_group_name_H-M   'P 1'
#
loop_
_entity.id
_entity.type
_entity.pdbx_description
1 polymer ?
#
loop_
_entity_poly.entity_id
_entity_poly.type
_entity_poly.pdbx_seq_one_letter_code
_entity_poly.pdbx_strand_id
1 'polypeptide(L)' 'MNKRYKVCPLFWSDYGDERTLMNMGVFEKLLNEGWKILRVDTMPPTELSNNAVTATNVYILEREANDD' A
#
# COMPACT_ATOMS: atom_id res chain seq x y z
N MET A 1 -17.95 -17.65 4.68
CA MET A 1 -17.40 -16.28 4.71
C MET A 1 -16.31 -16.19 3.67
N ASN A 2 -16.69 -15.71 2.49
CA ASN A 2 -15.77 -15.50 1.40
C ASN A 2 -15.01 -14.19 1.70
N LYS A 3 -13.68 -14.19 1.69
CA LYS A 3 -12.86 -13.02 2.03
C LYS A 3 -12.26 -12.44 0.77
N ARG A 4 -12.28 -11.11 0.65
CA ARG A 4 -11.56 -10.37 -0.41
C ARG A 4 -10.31 -9.74 0.17
N TYR A 5 -9.26 -9.70 -0.65
CA TYR A 5 -7.98 -9.12 -0.28
C TYR A 5 -7.57 -8.02 -1.26
N LYS A 6 -6.87 -7.01 -0.75
CA LYS A 6 -6.19 -5.98 -1.54
C LYS A 6 -4.80 -5.72 -1.00
N VAL A 7 -3.91 -5.29 -1.87
CA VAL A 7 -2.55 -4.87 -1.49
C VAL A 7 -2.40 -3.38 -1.80
N CYS A 8 -1.87 -2.61 -0.86
CA CYS A 8 -1.62 -1.19 -0.99
C CYS A 8 -0.18 -0.86 -0.55
N PRO A 9 0.77 -0.66 -1.49
CA PRO A 9 2.12 -0.25 -1.15
C PRO A 9 2.18 1.25 -0.89
N LEU A 10 2.75 1.66 0.25
CA LEU A 10 3.08 3.04 0.58
C LEU A 10 4.59 3.19 0.59
N PHE A 11 5.08 4.18 -0.14
CA PHE A 11 6.50 4.48 -0.27
C PHE A 11 6.70 5.96 -0.56
N TRP A 12 7.89 6.46 -0.25
CA TRP A 12 8.25 7.83 -0.58
C TRP A 12 8.74 7.89 -2.02
N SER A 13 8.28 8.87 -2.78
CA SER A 13 8.83 9.18 -4.10
C SER A 13 9.20 10.65 -4.15
N ASP A 14 10.29 10.94 -4.85
CA ASP A 14 10.65 12.30 -5.19
C ASP A 14 9.93 12.64 -6.50
N TYR A 15 9.05 13.64 -6.46
CA TYR A 15 8.34 14.15 -7.64
C TYR A 15 8.70 15.63 -7.82
N GLY A 16 9.67 15.89 -8.70
CA GLY A 16 10.33 17.19 -8.75
C GLY A 16 11.16 17.42 -7.50
N ASP A 17 11.00 18.58 -6.87
CA ASP A 17 11.73 18.98 -5.65
C ASP A 17 11.02 18.55 -4.34
N GLU A 18 9.85 17.91 -4.44
CA GLU A 18 9.06 17.51 -3.28
C GLU A 18 9.11 15.99 -3.05
N ARG A 19 9.24 15.63 -1.77
CA ARG A 19 9.16 14.24 -1.33
C ARG A 19 7.72 13.91 -0.93
N THR A 20 7.05 13.08 -1.73
CA THR A 20 5.64 12.75 -1.55
C THR A 20 5.46 11.31 -1.07
N LEU A 21 4.53 11.09 -0.14
CA LEU A 21 4.12 9.74 0.27
C LEU A 21 3.11 9.21 -0.73
N MET A 22 3.55 8.29 -1.59
CA MET A 22 2.73 7.74 -2.66
C MET A 22 1.64 6.82 -2.09
N ASN A 23 0.50 6.78 -2.79
CA ASN A 23 -0.68 5.95 -2.49
C ASN A 23 -1.40 6.24 -1.17
N MET A 24 -1.00 7.26 -0.40
CA MET A 24 -1.68 7.62 0.86
C MET A 24 -3.19 7.85 0.65
N GLY A 25 -3.59 8.61 -0.36
CA GLY A 25 -5.02 8.85 -0.63
C GLY A 25 -5.79 7.59 -1.06
N VAL A 26 -5.13 6.65 -1.75
CA VAL A 26 -5.74 5.35 -2.09
C VAL A 26 -5.90 4.51 -0.83
N PHE A 27 -4.90 4.51 0.04
CA PHE A 27 -4.94 3.80 1.31
C PHE A 27 -6.06 4.31 2.20
N GLU A 28 -6.17 5.62 2.40
CA GLU A 28 -7.26 6.25 3.15
C GLU A 28 -8.63 5.88 2.57
N LYS A 29 -8.79 5.93 1.24
CA LYS A 29 -10.03 5.53 0.58
C LYS A 29 -10.39 4.07 0.88
N LEU A 30 -9.44 3.15 0.85
CA LEU A 30 -9.68 1.75 1.16
C LEU A 30 -10.13 1.56 2.62
N LEU A 31 -9.50 2.25 3.56
CA LEU A 31 -9.92 2.21 4.97
C LEU A 31 -11.35 2.75 5.13
N ASN A 32 -11.67 3.86 4.46
CA ASN A 32 -13.02 4.45 4.48
C ASN A 32 -14.09 3.54 3.82
N GLU A 33 -13.72 2.73 2.84
CA GLU A 33 -14.56 1.69 2.22
C GLU A 33 -14.76 0.44 3.11
N GLY A 34 -14.24 0.45 4.34
CA GLY A 34 -14.38 -0.64 5.30
C GLY A 34 -13.40 -1.79 5.09
N TRP A 35 -12.34 -1.61 4.30
CA TRP A 35 -11.23 -2.56 4.27
C TRP A 35 -10.44 -2.47 5.58
N LYS A 36 -10.06 -3.62 6.13
CA LYS A 36 -9.31 -3.72 7.38
C LYS A 36 -7.87 -4.11 7.10
N ILE A 37 -6.92 -3.54 7.83
CA ILE A 37 -5.52 -3.95 7.74
C ILE A 37 -5.39 -5.33 8.37
N LEU A 38 -5.02 -6.31 7.55
CA LEU A 38 -4.75 -7.68 8.01
C LEU A 38 -3.29 -7.80 8.44
N ARG A 39 -2.37 -7.28 7.62
CA ARG A 39 -0.93 -7.40 7.81
C ARG A 39 -0.22 -6.25 7.11
N VAL A 40 0.95 -5.89 7.63
CA VAL A 40 1.88 -4.98 6.96
C VAL A 40 3.21 -5.70 6.82
N ASP A 41 3.71 -5.75 5.60
CA ASP A 41 5.06 -6.19 5.30
C ASP A 41 5.92 -4.99 4.93
N THR A 42 7.23 -5.11 5.09
CA THR A 42 8.18 -4.06 4.70
C THR A 42 9.17 -4.62 3.71
N MET A 43 9.24 -4.00 2.53
CA MET A 43 10.32 -4.21 1.58
C MET A 43 11.42 -3.20 1.87
N PRO A 44 12.65 -3.65 2.19
CA PRO A 44 13.76 -2.73 2.40
C PRO A 44 14.10 -1.96 1.12
N PRO A 45 14.80 -0.82 1.23
CA PRO A 45 15.32 -0.14 0.05
C PRO A 45 16.12 -1.12 -0.81
N THR A 46 15.86 -1.11 -2.10
CA THR A 46 16.52 -1.99 -3.05
C THR A 46 17.15 -1.14 -4.14
N GLU A 47 18.46 -1.21 -4.26
CA GLU A 47 19.18 -0.59 -5.37
C GLU A 47 19.03 -1.49 -6.60
N LEU A 48 18.29 -1.00 -7.60
CA LEU A 48 18.26 -1.60 -8.93
C LEU A 48 19.28 -0.86 -9.79
N SER A 49 19.83 -1.57 -10.78
CA SER A 49 20.90 -1.08 -11.67
C SER A 49 20.65 0.30 -12.28
N ASN A 50 19.38 0.69 -12.44
CA ASN A 50 18.98 1.97 -13.02
C ASN A 50 18.09 2.83 -12.12
N ASN A 51 17.76 2.41 -10.89
CA ASN A 51 16.91 3.19 -9.97
C ASN A 51 17.03 2.68 -8.52
N ALA A 52 17.06 3.60 -7.55
CA ALA A 52 16.88 3.24 -6.15
C ALA A 52 15.38 3.17 -5.82
N VAL A 53 14.91 2.01 -5.37
CA VAL A 53 13.55 1.87 -4.81
C VAL A 53 13.65 2.13 -3.31
N THR A 54 12.93 3.14 -2.82
CA THR A 54 12.88 3.44 -1.38
C THR A 54 12.21 2.31 -0.60
N ALA A 55 12.45 2.27 0.71
CA ALA A 55 11.69 1.39 1.60
C ALA A 55 10.18 1.52 1.35
N THR A 56 9.50 0.37 1.22
CA THR A 56 8.08 0.31 0.89
C THR A 56 7.35 -0.51 1.94
N ASN A 57 6.33 0.08 2.56
CA ASN A 57 5.40 -0.66 3.43
C ASN A 57 4.25 -1.19 2.57
N VAL A 58 4.05 -2.51 2.60
CA VAL A 58 3.04 -3.20 1.81
C VAL A 58 1.90 -3.58 2.75
N TYR A 59 0.79 -2.85 2.66
CA TYR A 59 -0.40 -3.12 3.46
C TYR A 59 -1.27 -4.16 2.76
N ILE A 60 -1.50 -5.28 3.43
CA ILE A 60 -2.44 -6.31 3.00
C ILE A 60 -3.75 -6.05 3.75
N LEU A 61 -4.79 -5.79 2.98
CA LEU A 61 -6.11 -5.45 3.48
C LEU A 61 -7.08 -6.60 3.23
N GLU A 62 -7.99 -6.84 4.17
CA GLU A 62 -9.09 -7.80 4.02
C GLU A 62 -10.46 -7.13 4.18
N ARG A 63 -11.46 -7.70 3.52
CA ARG A 63 -12.87 -7.36 3.73
C ARG A 63 -13.72 -8.60 3.48
N GLU A 64 -14.79 -8.76 4.25
CA GLU A 64 -15.78 -9.80 3.97
C GLU A 64 -16.38 -9.56 2.57
N ALA A 65 -16.50 -10.62 1.78
CA ALA A 65 -17.35 -10.62 0.61
C ALA A 65 -18.78 -10.78 1.13
N ASN A 66 -19.61 -9.77 0.90
CA ASN A 66 -21.03 -9.99 0.96
C ASN A 66 -21.36 -10.94 -0.19
N ASP A 67 -21.97 -12.08 0.14
CA ASP A 67 -22.66 -12.90 -0.84
C ASP A 67 -23.91 -12.10 -1.22
N ASP A 68 -23.87 -11.39 -2.34
CA ASP A 68 -25.02 -10.66 -2.91
C ASP A 68 -26.13 -11.62 -3.34
#